data_AF-W6K645-F1
#
_entry.id   AF-W6K645-F1
#
_cell.length_a   1.000
_cell.length_b   1.000
_cell.length_c   1.000
_cell.angle_alpha   90.00
_cell.angle_beta   90.00
_cell.angle_gamma   90.00
#
_symmetry.space_group_name_H-M   'P 1'
#
loop_
_entity.id
_entity.type
_entity.pdbx_description
1 polymer ?
#
loop_
_entity_poly.entity_id
_entity_poly.type
_entity_poly.pdbx_seq_one_letter_code
_entity_poly.pdbx_strand_id
1 'polypeptide(L)'
;MRSSSAMTVATAVFALFLAIGTPSRADDGVNAVEFKVHPIGYVRKAEGKTTIVLDKKYQPALLGMEKQHDIWVIWWFDRNDTPEMRSILQVHPRANPDNPLTGVFSTRAPVRPNLIALTRCKVLSVMDNVIELDSIDAFPDTPVLDIKRVIEAAR
;
A
#
# COMPACT_ATOMS: atom_id res chain seq x y z
N MET A 1 -7.23 77.01 0.90
CA MET A 1 -8.64 77.30 1.21
C MET A 1 -9.30 76.00 1.64
N ARG A 2 -10.00 76.01 2.77
CA ARG A 2 -10.58 74.85 3.49
C ARG A 2 -11.71 74.16 2.71
N SER A 3 -11.93 72.86 3.00
CA SER A 3 -13.23 72.15 3.18
C SER A 3 -13.11 70.69 2.69
N SER A 4 -13.04 69.69 3.58
CA SER A 4 -14.16 68.84 4.07
C SER A 4 -14.78 67.99 2.94
N SER A 5 -14.87 66.65 3.00
CA SER A 5 -15.47 65.85 4.07
C SER A 5 -15.02 64.39 4.06
N ALA A 6 -15.08 63.76 5.22
CA ALA A 6 -14.81 62.36 5.48
C ALA A 6 -15.86 61.41 4.86
N MET A 7 -15.42 60.23 4.42
CA MET A 7 -16.26 59.03 4.50
C MET A 7 -15.40 57.79 4.73
N THR A 8 -15.47 57.31 5.97
CA THR A 8 -14.97 56.03 6.49
C THR A 8 -15.54 54.87 5.67
N VAL A 9 -14.68 53.99 5.14
CA VAL A 9 -15.07 52.60 4.83
C VAL A 9 -13.92 51.66 5.19
N ALA A 10 -14.12 51.01 6.34
CA ALA A 10 -13.65 49.69 6.75
C ALA A 10 -12.23 49.23 6.34
N THR A 11 -11.29 49.42 7.26
CA THR A 11 -10.07 48.60 7.36
C THR A 11 -10.49 47.15 7.62
N ALA A 12 -10.57 46.33 6.57
CA ALA A 12 -10.75 44.89 6.72
C ALA A 12 -9.46 44.30 7.29
N VAL A 13 -9.50 44.01 8.59
CA VAL A 13 -8.45 43.31 9.32
C VAL A 13 -8.24 41.96 8.64
N PHE A 14 -7.08 41.80 8.00
CA PHE A 14 -6.59 40.53 7.48
C PHE A 14 -6.23 39.65 8.69
N ALA A 15 -7.23 38.97 9.26
CA ALA A 15 -7.01 37.98 10.30
C ALA A 15 -6.35 36.75 9.65
N LEU A 16 -5.03 36.81 9.57
CA LEU A 16 -4.18 35.65 9.36
C LEU A 16 -4.43 34.68 10.53
N PHE A 17 -5.41 33.78 10.38
CA PHE A 17 -5.51 32.60 11.22
C PHE A 17 -4.34 31.68 10.88
N LEU A 18 -3.17 32.00 11.43
CA LEU A 18 -2.17 30.99 11.78
C LEU A 18 -2.85 30.10 12.81
N ALA A 19 -3.58 29.10 12.34
CA ALA A 19 -3.83 27.91 13.14
C ALA A 19 -2.47 27.24 13.33
N ILE A 20 -1.74 27.71 14.36
CA ILE A 20 -0.69 26.94 14.99
C ILE A 20 -1.45 25.78 15.65
N GLY A 21 -1.75 24.77 14.84
CA GLY A 21 -2.15 23.48 15.34
C GLY A 21 -1.02 23.02 16.24
N THR A 22 -1.26 23.08 17.54
CA THR A 22 -0.40 22.50 18.56
C THR A 22 -0.01 21.09 18.11
N PRO A 23 1.28 20.71 18.13
CA PRO A 23 1.63 19.31 17.99
C PRO A 23 1.07 18.60 19.22
N SER A 24 -0.12 18.03 19.06
CA SER A 24 -0.80 17.25 20.08
C SER A 24 -0.58 15.79 19.75
N ARG A 25 0.57 15.29 20.20
CA ARG A 25 0.64 14.04 20.97
C ARG A 25 1.98 14.03 21.67
N ALA A 26 1.94 13.82 22.98
CA ALA A 26 3.12 13.52 23.77
C ALA A 26 3.93 12.44 23.05
N ASP A 27 5.19 12.75 22.80
CA ASP A 27 6.20 11.76 22.47
C ASP A 27 6.37 10.91 23.74
N ASP A 28 5.58 9.84 23.84
CA ASP A 28 5.55 8.95 24.99
C ASP A 28 6.85 8.11 25.10
N GLY A 29 8.00 8.59 24.63
CA GLY A 29 9.31 7.92 24.77
C GLY A 29 9.36 6.49 24.21
N VAL A 30 8.35 6.07 23.46
CA VAL A 30 8.32 4.76 22.81
C VAL A 30 9.13 4.91 21.55
N ASN A 31 10.38 4.42 21.57
CA ASN A 31 11.16 4.23 20.36
C ASN A 31 10.26 3.56 19.32
N ALA A 32 10.03 4.23 18.20
CA ALA A 32 9.24 3.68 17.12
C ALA A 32 9.86 2.34 16.71
N VAL A 33 9.10 1.25 16.85
CA VAL A 33 9.56 -0.07 16.45
C VAL A 33 9.59 -0.13 14.93
N GLU A 34 10.79 -0.18 14.37
CA GLU A 34 10.99 -0.36 12.94
C GLU A 34 11.07 -1.84 12.60
N PHE A 35 10.33 -2.25 11.56
CA PHE A 35 10.44 -3.59 10.97
C PHE A 35 11.08 -3.49 9.60
N LYS A 36 12.08 -4.34 9.36
CA LYS A 36 12.71 -4.50 8.04
C LYS A 36 12.16 -5.76 7.38
N VAL A 37 11.70 -5.60 6.15
CA VAL A 37 11.27 -6.72 5.29
C VAL A 37 12.19 -6.80 4.08
N HIS A 38 12.43 -8.01 3.61
CA HIS A 38 13.28 -8.28 2.46
C HIS A 38 12.45 -9.00 1.40
N PRO A 39 12.53 -8.59 0.12
CA PRO A 39 11.87 -9.34 -0.93
C PRO A 39 12.45 -10.76 -1.00
N ILE A 40 11.56 -11.74 -1.20
CA ILE A 40 11.95 -13.14 -1.42
C ILE A 40 12.00 -13.51 -2.91
N GLY A 41 11.49 -12.61 -3.75
CA GLY A 41 11.34 -12.81 -5.18
C GLY A 41 10.51 -11.70 -5.79
N TYR A 42 10.16 -11.88 -7.06
CA TYR A 42 9.44 -10.86 -7.82
C TYR A 42 8.40 -11.48 -8.75
N VAL A 43 7.36 -10.70 -9.00
CA VAL A 43 6.36 -11.02 -10.02
C VAL A 43 6.97 -10.83 -11.41
N ARG A 44 6.70 -11.76 -12.32
CA ARG A 44 7.04 -11.69 -13.74
C ARG A 44 5.79 -11.95 -14.57
N LYS A 45 5.62 -11.18 -15.64
CA LYS A 45 4.56 -11.39 -16.63
C LYS A 45 5.17 -11.40 -18.02
N ALA A 46 5.08 -12.52 -18.71
CA ALA A 46 5.64 -12.72 -20.04
C ALA A 46 4.82 -13.76 -20.79
N GLU A 47 4.60 -13.56 -22.09
CA GLU A 47 3.93 -14.55 -22.97
C GLU A 47 2.57 -15.04 -22.43
N GLY A 48 1.80 -14.14 -21.80
CA GLY A 48 0.50 -14.46 -21.20
C GLY A 48 0.56 -15.22 -19.88
N LYS A 49 1.76 -15.56 -19.38
CA LYS A 49 1.96 -16.22 -18.10
C LYS A 49 2.23 -15.22 -16.99
N THR A 50 1.73 -15.53 -15.80
CA THR A 50 2.05 -14.83 -14.55
C THR A 50 2.84 -15.76 -13.65
N THR A 51 4.03 -15.36 -13.23
CA THR A 51 4.87 -16.16 -12.35
C THR A 51 5.41 -15.32 -11.19
N ILE A 52 5.74 -16.00 -10.09
CA ILE A 52 6.64 -15.50 -9.06
C ILE A 52 7.96 -16.23 -9.23
N VAL A 53 9.04 -15.48 -9.41
CA VAL A 53 10.40 -16.01 -9.44
C VAL A 53 11.07 -15.64 -8.14
N LEU A 54 11.34 -16.64 -7.29
CA LEU A 54 12.03 -16.46 -6.01
C LEU A 54 13.54 -16.33 -6.22
N ASP A 55 14.23 -15.65 -5.31
CA ASP A 55 15.69 -15.79 -5.25
C ASP A 55 16.03 -17.26 -4.98
N LYS A 56 17.02 -17.80 -5.69
CA LYS A 56 17.39 -19.24 -5.61
C LYS A 56 17.65 -19.72 -4.18
N LYS A 57 18.15 -18.86 -3.29
CA LYS A 57 18.38 -19.19 -1.87
C LYS A 57 17.09 -19.57 -1.11
N TYR A 58 15.91 -19.14 -1.58
CA TYR A 58 14.62 -19.48 -0.98
C TYR A 58 13.94 -20.70 -1.63
N GLN A 59 14.50 -21.27 -2.70
CA GLN A 59 13.93 -22.45 -3.38
C GLN A 59 13.62 -23.63 -2.44
N PRO A 60 14.47 -23.98 -1.45
CA PRO A 60 14.15 -25.07 -0.52
C PRO A 60 12.83 -24.88 0.25
N ALA A 61 12.35 -23.64 0.41
CA ALA A 61 11.09 -23.33 1.08
C ALA A 61 9.84 -23.69 0.26
N LEU A 62 9.99 -24.04 -1.03
CA LEU A 62 8.91 -24.46 -1.91
C LEU A 62 8.50 -25.94 -1.74
N LEU A 63 9.22 -26.71 -0.92
CA LEU A 63 8.94 -28.12 -0.70
C LEU A 63 7.48 -28.34 -0.25
N GLY A 64 6.71 -29.11 -1.03
CA GLY A 64 5.30 -29.42 -0.73
C GLY A 64 4.30 -28.40 -1.27
N MET A 65 4.77 -27.32 -1.91
CA MET A 65 3.92 -26.28 -2.48
C MET A 65 3.15 -26.77 -3.72
N GLU A 66 3.66 -27.76 -4.43
CA GLU A 66 3.00 -28.42 -5.56
C GLU A 66 1.65 -29.05 -5.20
N LYS A 67 1.40 -29.27 -3.89
CA LYS A 67 0.15 -29.81 -3.36
C LYS A 67 -0.88 -28.73 -3.04
N GLN A 68 -0.51 -27.45 -3.10
CA GLN A 68 -1.40 -26.33 -2.80
C GLN A 68 -2.14 -25.90 -4.07
N HIS A 69 -3.47 -25.80 -3.99
CA HIS A 69 -4.27 -25.23 -5.08
C HIS A 69 -4.35 -23.71 -4.99
N ASP A 70 -4.52 -23.18 -3.77
CA ASP A 70 -4.58 -21.74 -3.49
C ASP A 70 -3.52 -21.32 -2.48
N ILE A 71 -2.98 -20.12 -2.70
CA ILE A 71 -2.02 -19.48 -1.81
C ILE A 71 -2.39 -18.01 -1.59
N TRP A 72 -1.97 -17.49 -0.45
CA TRP A 72 -1.88 -16.06 -0.18
C TRP A 72 -0.49 -15.58 -0.56
N VAL A 73 -0.42 -14.59 -1.44
CA VAL A 73 0.81 -13.88 -1.80
C VAL A 73 0.79 -12.52 -1.11
N ILE A 74 1.81 -12.26 -0.32
CA ILE A 74 2.05 -10.96 0.31
C ILE A 74 3.13 -10.25 -0.52
N TRP A 75 2.82 -9.07 -1.02
CA TRP A 75 3.69 -8.31 -1.92
C TRP A 75 3.64 -6.82 -1.58
N TRP A 76 4.53 -6.02 -2.17
CA TRP A 76 4.69 -4.62 -1.80
C TRP A 76 4.21 -3.68 -2.91
N PHE A 77 3.44 -2.63 -2.57
CA PHE A 77 3.09 -1.58 -3.52
C PHE A 77 4.28 -0.67 -3.81
N ASP A 78 5.32 -1.22 -4.45
CA ASP A 78 6.62 -0.61 -4.72
C ASP A 78 6.53 0.76 -5.41
N ARG A 79 5.53 0.96 -6.26
CA ARG A 79 5.28 2.22 -6.98
C ARG A 79 4.68 3.35 -6.13
N ASN A 80 4.33 3.07 -4.88
CA ASN A 80 3.73 4.03 -3.94
C ASN A 80 4.65 4.27 -2.73
N ASP A 81 5.91 3.84 -2.79
CA ASP A 81 6.85 3.90 -1.67
C ASP A 81 7.55 5.26 -1.57
N THR A 82 6.75 6.29 -1.30
CA THR A 82 7.24 7.64 -0.97
C THR A 82 6.60 8.13 0.34
N PRO A 83 7.23 9.05 1.07
CA PRO A 83 6.64 9.63 2.28
C PRO A 83 5.25 10.23 2.04
N GLU A 84 5.06 10.89 0.89
CA GLU A 84 3.80 11.53 0.52
C GLU A 84 2.69 10.49 0.34
N MET A 85 2.95 9.44 -0.45
CA MET A 85 1.98 8.38 -0.71
C MET A 85 1.63 7.59 0.56
N ARG A 86 2.60 7.34 1.44
CA ARG A 86 2.38 6.67 2.73
C ARG A 86 1.57 7.51 3.72
N SER A 87 1.58 8.83 3.56
CA SER A 87 0.82 9.76 4.40
C SER A 87 -0.67 9.85 4.04
N ILE A 88 -1.09 9.28 2.90
CA ILE A 88 -2.50 9.29 2.47
C ILE A 88 -3.32 8.32 3.34
N LEU A 89 -4.31 8.87 4.05
CA LEU A 89 -5.18 8.11 4.96
C LEU A 89 -6.61 7.92 4.45
N GLN A 90 -7.01 8.67 3.41
CA GLN A 90 -8.35 8.61 2.82
C GLN A 90 -8.24 8.71 1.30
N VAL A 91 -9.10 7.97 0.60
CA VAL A 91 -9.16 7.98 -0.86
C VAL A 91 -10.60 7.92 -1.33
N HIS A 92 -10.83 8.30 -2.58
CA HIS A 92 -12.00 7.86 -3.33
C HIS A 92 -11.70 6.46 -3.91
N PRO A 93 -12.36 5.38 -3.43
CA PRO A 93 -12.06 4.01 -3.87
C PRO A 93 -12.06 3.86 -5.39
N ARG A 94 -11.20 2.97 -5.91
CA ARG A 94 -11.01 2.73 -7.35
C ARG A 94 -10.63 4.00 -8.15
N ALA A 95 -10.12 5.03 -7.47
CA ALA A 95 -9.82 6.34 -8.05
C ALA A 95 -11.03 6.99 -8.76
N ASN A 96 -12.27 6.66 -8.33
CA ASN A 96 -13.48 7.26 -8.86
C ASN A 96 -14.01 8.34 -7.90
N PRO A 97 -13.98 9.64 -8.27
CA PRO A 97 -14.45 10.75 -7.43
C PRO A 97 -15.92 10.62 -6.96
N ASP A 98 -16.76 9.89 -7.69
CA ASP A 98 -18.16 9.68 -7.33
C ASP A 98 -18.33 8.72 -6.14
N ASN A 99 -17.32 7.90 -5.85
CA ASN A 99 -17.33 7.04 -4.67
C ASN A 99 -17.13 7.88 -3.41
N PRO A 100 -17.79 7.56 -2.28
CA PRO A 100 -17.56 8.28 -1.03
C PRO A 100 -16.09 8.26 -0.59
N LEU A 101 -15.61 9.39 -0.06
CA LEU A 101 -14.29 9.47 0.57
C LEU A 101 -14.23 8.45 1.72
N THR A 102 -13.28 7.53 1.65
CA THR A 102 -13.20 6.36 2.54
C THR A 102 -11.79 6.23 3.10
N GLY A 103 -11.67 5.90 4.39
CA GLY A 103 -10.38 5.61 5.01
C GLY A 103 -9.68 4.40 4.38
N VAL A 104 -8.35 4.46 4.18
CA VAL A 104 -7.59 3.42 3.46
C VAL A 104 -7.74 2.03 4.08
N PHE A 105 -7.91 1.93 5.40
CA PHE A 105 -8.13 0.65 6.10
C PHE A 105 -9.46 -0.03 5.79
N SER A 106 -10.46 0.71 5.30
CA SER A 106 -11.73 0.17 4.80
C SER A 106 -11.71 -0.12 3.30
N THR A 107 -10.55 -0.03 2.65
CA THR A 107 -10.37 -0.24 1.21
C THR A 107 -9.18 -1.13 0.90
N ARG A 108 -8.96 -1.41 -0.39
CA ARG A 108 -7.74 -2.04 -0.93
C ARG A 108 -6.85 -1.04 -1.69
N ALA A 109 -6.91 0.25 -1.34
CA ALA A 109 -6.09 1.25 -1.99
C ALA A 109 -4.58 0.94 -1.86
N PRO A 110 -3.77 1.22 -2.89
CA PRO A 110 -2.33 0.93 -2.88
C PRO A 110 -1.51 1.97 -2.09
N VAL A 111 -2.13 3.10 -1.73
CA VAL A 111 -1.54 4.14 -0.86
C VAL A 111 -1.95 3.90 0.58
N ARG A 112 -0.98 3.58 1.44
CA ARG A 112 -1.19 3.18 2.85
C ARG A 112 0.08 3.42 3.67
N PRO A 113 0.00 3.52 5.00
CA PRO A 113 1.19 3.66 5.85
C PRO A 113 2.20 2.53 5.67
N ASN A 114 1.72 1.28 5.65
CA ASN A 114 2.49 0.09 5.30
C ASN A 114 1.96 -0.48 3.98
N LEU A 115 2.82 -0.48 2.97
CA LEU A 115 2.47 -0.78 1.56
C LEU A 115 2.36 -2.28 1.28
N ILE A 116 1.83 -3.04 2.24
CA ILE A 116 1.67 -4.48 2.17
C ILE A 116 0.35 -4.79 1.46
N ALA A 117 0.46 -5.50 0.34
CA ALA A 117 -0.63 -6.02 -0.44
C ALA A 117 -0.82 -7.53 -0.18
N LEU A 118 -2.02 -8.02 -0.46
CA LEU A 118 -2.41 -9.42 -0.23
C LEU A 118 -3.32 -9.90 -1.36
N THR A 119 -2.94 -10.99 -2.01
CA THR A 119 -3.71 -11.57 -3.13
C THR A 119 -3.83 -13.08 -2.95
N ARG A 120 -5.05 -13.62 -3.12
CA ARG A 120 -5.25 -15.05 -3.24
C ARG A 120 -5.01 -15.44 -4.69
N CYS A 121 -4.10 -16.36 -4.92
CA CYS A 121 -3.75 -16.82 -6.26
C CYS A 121 -3.95 -18.33 -6.34
N LYS A 122 -4.34 -18.84 -7.52
CA LYS A 122 -4.29 -20.27 -7.79
C LYS A 122 -2.90 -20.64 -8.28
N VAL A 123 -2.36 -21.73 -7.77
CA VAL A 123 -1.09 -22.29 -8.23
C VAL A 123 -1.37 -23.16 -9.45
N LEU A 124 -0.74 -22.83 -10.58
CA LEU A 124 -0.83 -23.61 -11.81
C LEU A 124 0.31 -24.62 -11.91
N SER A 125 1.52 -24.23 -11.55
CA SER A 125 2.69 -25.10 -11.51
C SER A 125 3.76 -24.56 -10.54
N VAL A 126 4.62 -25.46 -10.07
CA VAL A 126 5.83 -25.11 -9.30
C VAL A 126 6.99 -25.87 -9.93
N MET A 127 8.00 -25.16 -10.41
CA MET A 127 9.21 -25.72 -11.01
C MET A 127 10.42 -24.91 -10.57
N ASP A 128 11.43 -25.58 -10.01
CA ASP A 128 12.60 -24.94 -9.40
C ASP A 128 12.20 -23.82 -8.41
N ASN A 129 12.65 -22.59 -8.64
CA ASN A 129 12.35 -21.40 -7.86
C ASN A 129 11.19 -20.57 -8.45
N VAL A 130 10.39 -21.16 -9.34
CA VAL A 130 9.32 -20.48 -10.09
C VAL A 130 7.97 -21.08 -9.73
N ILE A 131 7.03 -20.20 -9.41
CA ILE A 131 5.62 -20.54 -9.18
C ILE A 131 4.80 -19.87 -10.28
N GLU A 132 4.09 -20.65 -11.08
CA GLU A 132 3.13 -20.14 -12.05
C GLU A 132 1.76 -19.97 -11.40
N LEU A 133 1.13 -18.82 -11.65
CA LEU A 133 -0.14 -18.42 -11.07
C LEU A 133 -1.17 -18.16 -12.16
N ASP A 134 -2.44 -18.27 -11.80
CA ASP A 134 -3.54 -17.84 -12.67
C ASP A 134 -3.49 -16.33 -12.90
N SER A 135 -3.43 -15.54 -11.83
CA SER A 135 -3.36 -14.10 -11.88
C SER A 135 -2.85 -13.50 -10.57
N ILE A 136 -2.39 -12.25 -10.66
CA ILE A 136 -2.12 -11.40 -9.51
C ILE A 136 -2.33 -9.93 -9.92
N ASP A 137 -2.85 -9.12 -9.00
CA ASP A 137 -3.07 -7.67 -9.13
C ASP A 137 -1.79 -6.83 -8.94
N ALA A 138 -0.62 -7.48 -8.95
CA ALA A 138 0.69 -6.86 -8.98
C ALA A 138 1.17 -6.57 -10.42
N PHE A 139 2.05 -5.60 -10.56
CA PHE A 139 2.70 -5.31 -11.83
C PHE A 139 3.90 -6.25 -12.08
N PRO A 140 4.44 -6.31 -13.32
CA PRO A 140 5.74 -6.91 -13.54
C PRO A 140 6.80 -6.24 -12.67
N ASP A 141 7.74 -7.04 -12.17
CA ASP A 141 8.85 -6.61 -11.32
C ASP A 141 8.48 -6.12 -9.92
N THR A 142 7.22 -6.28 -9.53
CA THR A 142 6.79 -6.01 -8.15
C THR A 142 7.40 -7.04 -7.19
N PRO A 143 8.00 -6.60 -6.06
CA PRO A 143 8.60 -7.48 -5.07
C PRO A 143 7.54 -8.25 -4.24
N VAL A 144 7.83 -9.52 -4.04
CA VAL A 144 7.07 -10.43 -3.18
C VAL A 144 7.76 -10.52 -1.82
N LEU A 145 7.01 -10.39 -0.74
CA LEU A 145 7.51 -10.42 0.63
C LEU A 145 7.35 -11.80 1.28
N ASP A 146 6.22 -12.46 1.04
CA ASP A 146 5.90 -13.75 1.68
C ASP A 146 4.83 -14.52 0.92
N ILE A 147 4.76 -15.83 1.14
CA ILE A 147 3.79 -16.74 0.54
C ILE A 147 3.27 -17.69 1.62
N LYS A 148 1.94 -17.83 1.72
CA LYS A 148 1.30 -18.71 2.70
C LYS A 148 0.27 -19.62 2.04
N ARG A 149 0.17 -20.87 2.49
CA ARG A 149 -0.94 -21.73 2.09
C ARG A 149 -2.27 -21.15 2.58
N VAL A 150 -3.33 -21.33 1.80
CA VAL A 150 -4.69 -21.09 2.29
C VAL A 150 -5.06 -22.21 3.27
N ILE A 151 -5.60 -21.82 4.43
CA ILE A 151 -6.21 -22.73 5.39
C ILE A 151 -7.70 -22.49 5.30
N GLU A 152 -8.44 -23.47 4.79
CA GLU A 152 -9.90 -23.43 4.90
C GLU A 152 -10.28 -23.72 6.35
N ALA A 153 -11.17 -22.90 6.92
CA ALA A 153 -11.73 -23.22 8.22
C ALA A 153 -12.42 -24.58 8.12
N ALA A 154 -12.13 -25.48 9.08
CA ALA A 154 -12.97 -26.65 9.27
C ALA A 154 -14.40 -26.13 9.49
N ARG A 155 -15.29 -26.46 8.55
CA ARG A 155 -16.71 -26.15 8.67
C ARG A 155 -17.33 -26.95 9.82
#